data_AF-A0A3N0BL72-F1
#
_entry.id   AF-A0A3N0BL72-F1
#
_cell.length_a   1.000
_cell.length_b   1.000
_cell.length_c   1.000
_cell.angle_alpha   90.00
_cell.angle_beta   90.00
_cell.angle_gamma   90.00
#
_symmetry.space_group_name_H-M   'P 1'
#
loop_
_entity.id
_entity.type
_entity.pdbx_description
1 polymer ?
#
loop_
_entity_poly.entity_id
_entity_poly.type
_entity_poly.pdbx_seq_one_letter_code
_entity_poly.pdbx_strand_id
1 'polypeptide(L)'
;MVSLLALIGFWPSPVDKPLRGLIARALRKLHAHGVPGWVDYAFVERIANVALFVPLGAVAVLAFPWQKWWQIATLGALVSGCMELGQWMFLSQRYPSLADLALNTAGAAIGALIARRLVPDETATL
;
A
#
# COMPACT_ATOMS: atom_id res chain seq x y z
N MET A 1 -6.55 -7.28 -9.13
CA MET A 1 -5.92 -6.37 -8.13
C MET A 1 -5.28 -7.15 -6.99
N VAL A 2 -6.05 -7.92 -6.21
CA VAL A 2 -5.51 -8.73 -5.09
C VAL A 2 -4.42 -9.70 -5.52
N SER A 3 -4.57 -10.38 -6.66
CA SER A 3 -3.55 -11.28 -7.21
C SER A 3 -2.24 -10.57 -7.59
N LEU A 4 -2.32 -9.29 -8.00
CA LEU A 4 -1.13 -8.49 -8.29
C LEU A 4 -0.42 -8.07 -7.00
N LEU A 5 -1.18 -7.70 -5.96
CA LEU A 5 -0.62 -7.42 -4.62
C LEU A 5 0.05 -8.65 -4.03
N ALA A 6 -0.56 -9.83 -4.16
CA ALA A 6 0.05 -11.08 -3.73
C ALA A 6 1.34 -11.38 -4.52
N LEU A 7 1.33 -11.22 -5.85
CA LEU A 7 2.52 -11.43 -6.68
C LEU A 7 3.67 -10.48 -6.29
N ILE A 8 3.37 -9.20 -6.05
CA ILE A 8 4.36 -8.20 -5.64
C ILE A 8 4.84 -8.47 -4.21
N GLY A 9 3.92 -8.73 -3.28
CA GLY A 9 4.22 -8.95 -1.87
C GLY A 9 5.01 -10.23 -1.60
N PHE A 10 4.72 -11.30 -2.33
CA PHE A 10 5.41 -12.59 -2.21
C PHE A 10 6.51 -12.77 -3.27
N TRP A 11 6.95 -11.70 -3.94
CA TRP A 11 8.08 -11.80 -4.86
C TRP A 11 9.31 -12.32 -4.09
N PRO A 12 10.06 -13.32 -4.62
CA PRO A 12 11.15 -13.98 -3.89
C PRO A 12 12.28 -13.04 -3.48
N SER A 13 12.32 -11.86 -4.08
CA SER A 13 13.21 -10.78 -3.72
C SER A 13 12.44 -9.47 -3.63
N PRO A 14 12.98 -8.40 -3.05
CA PRO A 14 12.41 -7.06 -3.22
C PRO A 14 12.21 -6.78 -4.72
N VAL A 15 10.97 -6.49 -5.13
CA VAL A 15 10.59 -6.31 -6.56
C VAL A 15 11.41 -5.22 -7.25
N ASP A 16 11.95 -4.31 -6.46
CA ASP A 16 12.77 -3.17 -6.79
C ASP A 16 14.27 -3.48 -6.76
N LYS A 17 14.73 -4.72 -6.49
CA LYS A 17 16.15 -5.11 -6.60
C LYS A 17 16.83 -4.64 -7.90
N PRO A 18 16.21 -4.76 -9.09
CA PRO A 18 16.79 -4.23 -10.33
C PRO A 18 16.89 -2.69 -10.35
N LEU A 19 15.96 -2.03 -9.66
CA LEU A 19 15.86 -0.57 -9.57
C LEU A 19 16.64 0.01 -8.37
N ARG A 20 17.11 -0.80 -7.41
CA ARG A 20 17.84 -0.36 -6.22
C ARG A 20 18.98 0.58 -6.53
N GLY A 21 19.81 0.23 -7.52
CA GLY A 21 20.93 1.06 -7.93
C GLY A 21 20.49 2.41 -8.53
N LEU A 22 19.34 2.46 -9.20
CA LEU A 22 18.76 3.70 -9.73
C LEU A 22 18.16 4.55 -8.61
N ILE A 23 17.36 3.96 -7.73
CA ILE A 23 16.72 4.65 -6.58
C ILE A 23 17.81 5.21 -5.66
N ALA A 24 18.84 4.44 -5.32
CA ALA A 24 19.95 4.91 -4.51
C ALA A 24 20.71 6.08 -5.16
N ARG A 25 20.90 6.05 -6.48
CA ARG A 25 21.51 7.19 -7.22
C ARG A 25 20.61 8.42 -7.19
N ALA A 26 19.30 8.25 -7.37
CA ALA A 26 18.33 9.34 -7.31
C ALA A 26 18.27 9.96 -5.91
N LEU A 27 18.20 9.14 -4.86
CA LEU A 27 18.22 9.59 -3.46
C LEU A 27 19.49 10.36 -3.12
N ARG A 28 20.67 9.87 -3.54
CA ARG A 28 21.93 10.62 -3.36
C ARG A 28 21.90 11.99 -4.02
N LYS A 29 21.34 12.10 -5.24
CA LYS A 29 21.16 13.39 -5.91
C LYS A 29 20.19 14.28 -5.15
N LEU A 30 19.05 13.74 -4.71
CA LEU A 30 18.06 14.47 -3.92
C LEU A 30 18.65 15.01 -2.61
N HIS A 31 19.40 14.20 -1.88
CA HIS A 31 20.09 14.61 -0.66
C HIS A 31 21.12 15.72 -0.93
N ALA A 32 21.85 15.64 -2.06
CA ALA A 32 22.76 16.71 -2.48
C ALA A 32 22.04 18.03 -2.81
N HIS A 33 20.73 18.00 -3.07
CA HIS A 33 19.88 19.19 -3.30
C HIS A 33 19.08 19.58 -2.03
N GLY A 34 19.44 19.07 -0.86
CA GLY A 34 18.84 19.45 0.42
C GLY A 34 17.61 18.64 0.84
N VAL A 35 17.27 17.56 0.14
CA VAL A 35 16.24 16.62 0.62
C VAL A 35 16.72 15.97 1.92
N PRO A 36 15.87 15.87 2.96
CA PRO A 36 16.27 15.30 4.24
C PRO A 36 16.70 13.83 4.14
N GLY A 37 17.67 13.44 4.98
CA GLY A 37 18.18 12.07 5.02
C GLY A 37 17.17 11.01 5.45
N TRP A 38 16.07 11.40 6.10
CA TRP A 38 14.96 10.47 6.42
C TRP A 38 14.15 10.07 5.20
N VAL A 39 14.26 10.81 4.08
CA VAL A 39 13.78 10.38 2.77
C VAL A 39 14.80 9.39 2.22
N ASP A 40 14.73 8.16 2.72
CA ASP A 40 15.60 7.08 2.35
C ASP A 40 14.86 6.03 1.51
N TYR A 41 15.54 4.92 1.28
CA TYR A 41 14.98 3.82 0.51
C TYR A 41 13.77 3.17 1.20
N ALA A 42 13.78 3.05 2.52
CA ALA A 42 12.67 2.49 3.29
C ALA A 42 11.44 3.41 3.23
N PHE A 43 11.65 4.73 3.23
CA PHE A 43 10.58 5.69 2.99
C PHE A 43 9.93 5.49 1.61
N VAL A 44 10.74 5.32 0.55
CA VAL A 44 10.23 5.06 -0.81
C VAL A 44 9.44 3.75 -0.87
N GLU A 45 9.96 2.65 -0.29
CA GLU A 45 9.26 1.36 -0.21
C GLU A 45 7.90 1.50 0.49
N ARG A 46 7.88 2.21 1.64
CA ARG A 46 6.65 2.46 2.42
C ARG A 46 5.61 3.23 1.62
N ILE A 47 6.00 4.31 0.95
CA ILE A 47 5.08 5.10 0.11
C ILE A 47 4.58 4.28 -1.09
N ALA A 48 5.44 3.45 -1.70
CA ALA A 48 5.02 2.54 -2.76
C ALA A 48 3.96 1.55 -2.28
N ASN A 49 4.11 0.99 -1.08
CA ASN A 49 3.10 0.10 -0.50
C ASN A 49 1.77 0.83 -0.24
N VAL A 50 1.80 2.04 0.34
CA VAL A 50 0.58 2.87 0.48
C VAL A 50 -0.11 3.07 -0.87
N ALA A 51 0.66 3.45 -1.89
CA ALA A 51 0.16 3.70 -3.23
C ALA A 51 -0.46 2.46 -3.89
N LEU A 52 0.03 1.25 -3.56
CA LEU A 52 -0.55 -0.02 -4.00
C LEU A 52 -1.89 -0.34 -3.31
N PHE A 53 -2.08 0.10 -2.06
CA PHE A 53 -3.33 -0.11 -1.30
C PHE A 53 -4.43 0.91 -1.64
N VAL A 54 -4.10 2.09 -2.16
CA VAL A 54 -5.08 3.07 -2.64
C VAL A 54 -6.04 2.49 -3.69
N PRO A 55 -5.60 1.92 -4.83
CA PRO A 55 -6.51 1.34 -5.82
C PRO A 55 -7.26 0.13 -5.27
N LEU A 56 -6.69 -0.63 -4.33
CA LEU A 56 -7.41 -1.71 -3.65
C LEU A 56 -8.61 -1.15 -2.86
N GLY A 57 -8.39 -0.11 -2.06
CA GLY A 57 -9.46 0.55 -1.30
C GLY A 57 -10.54 1.16 -2.20
N ALA A 58 -10.14 1.76 -3.32
CA ALA A 58 -11.06 2.30 -4.30
C ALA A 58 -11.94 1.22 -4.95
N VAL A 59 -11.34 0.11 -5.40
CA VAL A 59 -12.07 -1.03 -5.98
C VAL A 59 -12.97 -1.69 -4.94
N ALA A 60 -12.56 -1.75 -3.67
CA ALA A 60 -13.37 -2.31 -2.59
C ALA A 60 -14.65 -1.50 -2.34
N VAL A 61 -14.61 -0.16 -2.48
CA VAL A 61 -15.83 0.67 -2.46
C VAL A 61 -16.74 0.38 -3.64
N LEU A 62 -16.18 0.23 -4.85
CA LEU A 62 -16.97 -0.09 -6.04
C LEU A 62 -17.63 -1.49 -5.95
N ALA A 63 -16.93 -2.46 -5.36
CA ALA A 63 -17.46 -3.81 -5.16
C ALA A 63 -18.48 -3.89 -4.02
N PHE A 64 -18.34 -3.04 -3.00
CA PHE A 64 -19.19 -3.02 -1.81
C PHE A 64 -19.65 -1.58 -1.45
N PRO A 65 -20.48 -0.94 -2.29
CA PRO A 65 -20.81 0.48 -2.15
C PRO A 65 -21.52 0.83 -0.84
N TRP A 66 -22.22 -0.14 -0.24
CA TRP A 66 -22.95 -0.01 1.01
C TRP A 66 -22.05 0.03 2.25
N GLN A 67 -20.77 -0.36 2.14
CA GLN A 67 -19.86 -0.45 3.27
C GLN A 67 -19.30 0.93 3.64
N LYS A 68 -19.18 1.21 4.94
CA LYS A 68 -18.57 2.43 5.47
C LYS A 68 -17.05 2.43 5.19
N TRP A 69 -16.44 3.60 5.05
CA TRP A 69 -15.01 3.73 4.74
C TRP A 69 -14.13 3.00 5.76
N TRP A 70 -14.54 2.96 7.03
CA TRP A 70 -13.80 2.25 8.09
C TRP A 70 -13.88 0.73 7.93
N GLN A 71 -14.95 0.16 7.36
CA GLN A 71 -15.04 -1.28 7.06
C GLN A 71 -14.05 -1.66 5.96
N ILE A 72 -13.90 -0.79 4.96
CA ILE A 72 -12.89 -0.96 3.91
C ILE A 72 -11.47 -0.79 4.48
N ALA A 73 -11.26 0.15 5.40
CA ALA A 73 -9.99 0.28 6.11
C ALA A 73 -9.67 -0.97 6.93
N THR A 74 -10.63 -1.53 7.66
CA THR A 74 -10.47 -2.81 8.39
C THR A 74 -10.12 -3.95 7.46
N LEU A 75 -10.78 -4.05 6.29
CA LEU A 75 -10.42 -5.04 5.28
C LEU A 75 -8.97 -4.84 4.78
N GLY A 76 -8.57 -3.59 4.53
CA GLY A 76 -7.19 -3.24 4.18
C GLY A 76 -6.19 -3.68 5.25
N ALA A 77 -6.51 -3.46 6.53
CA ALA A 77 -5.69 -3.90 7.66
C ALA A 77 -5.58 -5.43 7.73
N LEU A 78 -6.68 -6.16 7.53
CA LEU A 78 -6.66 -7.62 7.49
C LEU A 78 -5.81 -8.15 6.33
N VAL A 79 -5.96 -7.59 5.13
CA VAL A 79 -5.15 -7.97 3.96
C VAL A 79 -3.67 -7.68 4.22
N SER A 80 -3.33 -6.51 4.75
CA SER A 80 -1.95 -6.16 5.07
C SER A 80 -1.36 -7.05 6.17
N GLY A 81 -2.13 -7.37 7.21
CA GLY A 81 -1.70 -8.28 8.28
C GLY A 81 -1.45 -9.69 7.75
N CYS A 82 -2.34 -10.22 6.91
CA CYS A 82 -2.13 -11.51 6.24
C CYS A 82 -0.89 -11.50 5.35
N MET A 83 -0.61 -10.40 4.64
CA MET A 83 0.60 -10.25 3.84
C MET A 83 1.86 -10.25 4.72
N GLU A 84 1.90 -9.47 5.80
CA GLU A 84 3.05 -9.45 6.71
C GLU A 84 3.31 -10.80 7.37
N LEU A 85 2.26 -11.48 7.84
CA LEU A 85 2.37 -12.81 8.42
C LEU A 85 2.87 -13.83 7.39
N GLY A 86 2.32 -13.81 6.18
CA GLY A 86 2.78 -14.68 5.11
C GLY A 86 4.23 -14.41 4.73
N GLN A 87 4.62 -13.14 4.56
CA GLN A 87 6.01 -12.77 4.27
C GLN A 87 6.95 -13.25 5.38
N TRP A 88 6.57 -13.12 6.65
CA TRP A 88 7.37 -13.60 7.77
C TRP A 88 7.53 -15.12 7.78
N MET A 89 6.46 -15.86 7.49
CA MET A 89 6.49 -17.33 7.47
C MET A 89 7.23 -17.90 6.25
N PHE A 90 7.19 -17.22 5.10
CA PHE A 90 7.67 -17.77 3.83
C PHE A 90 8.91 -17.05 3.27
N LEU A 91 9.29 -15.86 3.76
CA LEU A 91 10.47 -15.11 3.32
C LEU A 91 11.38 -14.84 4.53
N SER A 92 12.47 -15.61 4.64
CA SER A 92 13.42 -15.58 5.76
C SER A 92 14.13 -14.23 6.01
N GLN A 93 13.98 -13.25 5.11
CA GLN A 93 14.55 -11.91 5.23
C GLN A 93 13.50 -10.81 5.45
N ARG A 94 12.23 -11.17 5.70
CA ARG A 94 11.15 -10.20 5.94
C ARG A 94 10.62 -10.32 7.37
N TYR A 95 10.62 -9.19 8.08
CA TYR A 95 10.06 -9.09 9.42
C TYR A 95 8.75 -8.31 9.36
N PRO A 96 7.73 -8.71 10.14
CA PRO A 96 6.49 -7.95 10.28
C PRO A 96 6.76 -6.55 10.80
N SER A 97 5.96 -5.58 10.37
CA SER A 97 6.18 -4.15 10.63
C SER A 97 4.84 -3.49 10.87
N LEU A 98 4.55 -3.15 12.13
CA LEU A 98 3.34 -2.42 12.49
C LEU A 98 3.20 -1.09 11.73
N ALA A 99 4.32 -0.49 11.34
CA ALA A 99 4.34 0.70 10.50
C ALA A 99 3.82 0.41 9.09
N ASP A 100 4.19 -0.72 8.50
CA ASP A 100 3.73 -1.10 7.15
C ASP A 100 2.24 -1.44 7.17
N LEU A 101 1.78 -2.15 8.22
CA LEU A 101 0.37 -2.42 8.47
C LEU A 101 -0.45 -1.12 8.54
N ALA A 102 0.00 -0.16 9.34
CA ALA A 102 -0.68 1.12 9.50
C ALA A 102 -0.71 1.92 8.20
N LEU A 103 0.41 1.95 7.47
CA LEU A 103 0.53 2.67 6.20
C LEU A 103 -0.36 2.06 5.10
N ASN A 104 -0.37 0.73 4.96
CA ASN A 104 -1.23 0.03 4.00
C ASN A 104 -2.71 0.23 4.32
N THR A 105 -3.06 0.18 5.61
CA THR A 105 -4.42 0.49 6.10
C THR A 105 -4.82 1.93 5.74
N ALA A 106 -3.91 2.89 5.92
CA ALA A 106 -4.13 4.28 5.52
C ALA A 106 -4.31 4.40 4.00
N GLY A 107 -3.51 3.69 3.20
CA GLY A 107 -3.68 3.63 1.74
C GLY A 107 -5.06 3.14 1.32
N ALA A 108 -5.55 2.03 1.92
CA ALA A 108 -6.89 1.52 1.67
C ALA A 108 -7.98 2.53 2.06
N ALA A 109 -7.83 3.21 3.21
CA ALA A 109 -8.76 4.23 3.65
C ALA A 109 -8.79 5.44 2.69
N ILE A 110 -7.63 5.93 2.25
CA ILE A 110 -7.51 7.02 1.27
C ILE A 110 -8.20 6.63 -0.05
N GLY A 111 -7.93 5.43 -0.56
CA GLY A 111 -8.58 4.90 -1.75
C GLY A 111 -10.10 4.84 -1.64
N ALA A 112 -10.59 4.39 -0.49
CA ALA A 112 -12.03 4.33 -0.22
C ALA A 112 -12.65 5.73 -0.18
N LEU A 113 -12.00 6.70 0.48
CA LEU A 113 -12.48 8.08 0.55
C LEU A 113 -12.52 8.73 -0.83
N ILE A 114 -11.49 8.54 -1.65
CA ILE A 114 -11.45 9.04 -3.03
C ILE A 114 -12.59 8.44 -3.85
N ALA A 115 -12.74 7.12 -3.84
CA ALA A 115 -13.79 6.45 -4.62
C ALA A 115 -15.19 6.92 -4.23
N ARG A 116 -15.50 7.05 -2.94
CA ARG A 116 -16.81 7.56 -2.48
C ARG A 116 -17.10 8.99 -2.92
N ARG A 117 -16.08 9.82 -3.12
CA ARG A 117 -16.27 11.19 -3.63
C ARG A 117 -16.53 11.22 -5.13
N LEU A 118 -16.06 10.19 -5.85
CA LEU A 118 -16.15 10.09 -7.30
C LEU A 118 -17.34 9.25 -7.77
N VAL A 119 -17.85 8.35 -6.94
CA VAL A 119 -19.03 7.52 -7.20
C VAL A 119 -20.26 8.26 -6.66
N PRO A 120 -21.18 8.73 -7.51
CA PRO A 120 -22.43 9.33 -7.07
C PRO A 120 -23.28 8.31 -6.30
N ASP A 121 -23.96 8.76 -5.24
CA ASP A 121 -24.95 7.94 -4.54
C ASP A 121 -26.15 7.70 -5.47
N GLU A 122 -26.16 6.62 -6.25
CA GLU A 122 -27.37 6.18 -6.98
C GLU A 122 -28.49 5.74 -6.03
N THR A 123 -28.17 5.51 -4.75
CA THR A 123 -29.09 5.08 -3.70
C THR A 123 -30.01 6.19 -3.15
N ALA A 124 -29.89 7.44 -3.62
CA ALA A 124 -30.80 8.53 -3.22
C ALA A 124 -32.07 8.64 -4.09
N THR A 125 -32.31 7.70 -5.01
CA THR A 125 -33.39 7.78 -6.02
C THR A 125 -34.43 6.66 -5.98
N LEU A 126 -34.56 5.93 -4.86
CA LEU A 126 -35.64 4.97 -4.61
C LEU A 126 -36.32 5.29 -3.28
#